data_AF-A0A251UFN1-F1
#
_entry.id   AF-A0A251UFN1-F1
#
_cell.length_a   1.000
_cell.length_b   1.000
_cell.length_c   1.000
_cell.angle_alpha   90.00
_cell.angle_beta   90.00
_cell.angle_gamma   90.00
#
_symmetry.space_group_name_H-M   'P 1'
#
loop_
_entity.id
_entity.type
_entity.pdbx_description
1 polymer ?
#
loop_
_entity_poly.entity_id
_entity_poly.type
_entity_poly.pdbx_seq_one_letter_code
_entity_poly.pdbx_strand_id
1 'polypeptide(L)'
;MVSKIAIPLIFLAVVYLARTTIATGVNPSSSFIKSSCATVRYPALCEESLSPFAKTIQNSPAQLAHTALAVSLKQSQSTQDYLNKLKRFKGLTPRERSAIGDCLEIVSDSLGRVSKSMKELKNCERAKGQQFLWHMNNVQTWVSSALTDENTCTDGFGGRVMESRIKTSVRAQIASIAQVTSNALALVNNYAQKH
;
A
#
# COMPACT_ATOMS: atom_id res chain seq x y z
N MET A 1 59.13 43.82 -48.43
CA MET A 1 58.44 43.03 -49.47
C MET A 1 58.27 41.61 -48.93
N VAL A 2 57.09 41.26 -48.38
CA VAL A 2 56.11 40.27 -48.89
C VAL A 2 56.74 38.87 -49.08
N SER A 3 56.35 37.79 -48.41
CA SER A 3 55.06 37.08 -48.56
C SER A 3 54.97 35.95 -47.51
N LYS A 4 53.94 35.91 -46.67
CA LYS A 4 52.71 35.08 -46.75
C LYS A 4 52.80 33.67 -46.12
N ILE A 5 51.91 33.52 -45.15
CA ILE A 5 51.49 32.33 -44.40
C ILE A 5 50.84 31.29 -45.33
N ALA A 6 51.08 30.01 -45.09
CA ALA A 6 50.16 28.93 -45.45
C ALA A 6 50.21 27.84 -44.39
N ILE A 7 49.30 27.90 -43.41
CA ILE A 7 49.03 26.83 -42.47
C ILE A 7 48.03 25.89 -43.16
N PRO A 8 48.34 24.61 -43.40
CA PRO A 8 47.34 23.69 -43.89
C PRO A 8 46.43 23.30 -42.72
N LEU A 9 45.18 23.75 -42.80
CA LEU A 9 44.05 23.34 -41.97
C LEU A 9 43.78 21.83 -42.15
N ILE A 10 44.46 20.99 -41.37
CA ILE A 10 44.01 19.61 -41.16
C ILE A 10 42.85 19.69 -40.16
N PHE A 11 41.63 19.82 -40.70
CA PHE A 11 40.39 19.63 -39.94
C PHE A 11 40.34 18.18 -39.45
N LEU A 12 40.84 17.93 -38.23
CA LEU A 12 40.52 16.74 -37.46
C LEU A 12 39.05 16.82 -37.05
N ALA A 13 38.16 16.34 -37.91
CA ALA A 13 36.77 16.09 -37.57
C ALA A 13 36.72 14.85 -36.65
N VAL A 14 37.02 15.04 -35.36
CA VAL A 14 36.70 14.06 -34.33
C VAL A 14 35.20 14.12 -34.13
N VAL A 15 34.47 13.28 -34.87
CA VAL A 15 33.05 13.05 -34.63
C VAL A 15 32.94 12.27 -33.31
N TYR A 16 32.87 13.01 -32.20
CA TYR A 16 32.40 12.45 -30.94
C TYR A 16 30.94 12.04 -31.16
N LEU A 17 30.70 10.74 -31.39
CA LEU A 17 29.39 10.15 -31.18
C LEU A 17 29.09 10.22 -29.68
N ALA A 18 28.59 11.37 -29.23
CA ALA A 18 27.93 11.47 -27.94
C ALA A 18 26.72 10.53 -28.00
N ARG A 19 26.87 9.33 -27.43
CA ARG A 19 25.71 8.48 -27.11
C ARG A 19 24.87 9.27 -26.12
N THR A 20 23.82 9.92 -26.59
CA THR A 20 22.73 10.38 -25.75
C THR A 20 22.00 9.13 -25.26
N THR A 21 22.49 8.55 -24.15
CA THR A 21 21.63 7.68 -23.34
C THR A 21 20.49 8.56 -22.85
N ILE A 22 19.32 8.38 -23.45
CA ILE A 22 18.07 8.86 -22.85
C ILE A 22 17.93 8.06 -21.55
N ALA A 23 18.47 8.60 -20.46
CA ALA A 23 18.08 8.16 -19.14
C ALA A 23 16.59 8.52 -19.05
N THR A 24 15.71 7.55 -19.29
CA THR A 24 14.35 7.64 -18.77
C THR A 24 14.53 7.92 -17.29
N GLY A 25 14.25 9.14 -16.85
CA GLY A 25 14.52 9.57 -15.49
C GLY A 25 13.69 8.75 -14.52
N VAL A 26 14.22 7.61 -14.08
CA VAL A 26 13.59 6.78 -13.08
C VAL A 26 13.68 7.59 -11.79
N ASN A 27 12.55 8.09 -11.32
CA ASN A 27 12.49 8.82 -10.07
C ASN A 27 12.97 7.88 -8.94
N PRO A 28 14.01 8.22 -8.16
CA PRO A 28 14.54 7.36 -7.11
C PRO A 28 13.46 6.86 -6.14
N SER A 29 12.49 7.71 -5.80
CA SER A 29 11.36 7.34 -4.94
C SER A 29 10.46 6.26 -5.57
N SER A 30 10.26 6.29 -6.89
CA SER A 30 9.52 5.25 -7.61
C SER A 30 10.29 3.92 -7.62
N SER A 31 11.61 3.97 -7.79
CA SER A 31 12.45 2.77 -7.69
C SER A 31 12.42 2.15 -6.28
N PHE A 32 12.40 2.98 -5.24
CA PHE A 32 12.32 2.54 -3.86
C PHE A 32 10.99 1.84 -3.55
N ILE A 33 9.85 2.41 -3.95
CA ILE A 33 8.53 1.78 -3.80
C ILE A 33 8.51 0.43 -4.50
N LYS A 34 8.94 0.39 -5.77
CA LYS A 34 8.98 -0.85 -6.56
C LYS A 34 9.80 -1.94 -5.89
N SER A 35 11.02 -1.61 -5.45
CA SER A 35 11.87 -2.58 -4.75
C SER A 35 11.27 -3.06 -3.42
N SER A 36 10.61 -2.16 -2.67
CA SER A 36 10.02 -2.50 -1.39
C SER A 36 8.75 -3.34 -1.52
N CYS A 37 8.00 -3.17 -2.61
CA CYS A 37 6.81 -3.96 -2.93
C CYS A 37 7.14 -5.34 -3.52
N ALA A 38 8.37 -5.59 -3.97
CA ALA A 38 8.73 -6.83 -4.68
C ALA A 38 8.54 -8.12 -3.86
N THR A 39 8.62 -8.03 -2.52
CA THR A 39 8.53 -9.19 -1.61
C THR A 39 7.20 -9.29 -0.86
N VAL A 40 6.27 -8.36 -1.10
CA VAL A 40 4.95 -8.40 -0.47
C VAL A 40 4.04 -9.40 -1.18
N ARG A 41 2.90 -9.76 -0.56
CA ARG A 41 1.98 -10.76 -1.12
C ARG A 41 1.31 -10.31 -2.42
N TYR A 42 1.03 -9.00 -2.56
CA TYR A 42 0.39 -8.42 -3.74
C TYR A 42 1.25 -7.27 -4.31
N PRO A 43 2.36 -7.57 -5.02
CA PRO A 43 3.34 -6.56 -5.46
C PRO A 43 2.74 -5.49 -6.39
N ALA A 44 1.97 -5.90 -7.40
CA ALA A 44 1.35 -4.96 -8.34
C ALA A 44 0.42 -3.96 -7.63
N LEU A 45 -0.43 -4.46 -6.72
CA LEU A 45 -1.33 -3.63 -5.92
C LEU A 45 -0.55 -2.72 -4.95
N CYS A 46 0.54 -3.21 -4.36
CA CYS A 46 1.42 -2.41 -3.52
C CYS A 46 2.00 -1.23 -4.31
N GLU A 47 2.55 -1.48 -5.50
CA GLU A 47 3.11 -0.44 -6.36
C GLU A 47 2.04 0.56 -6.80
N GLU A 48 0.88 0.06 -7.29
CA GLU A 48 -0.23 0.89 -7.75
C GLU A 48 -0.75 1.81 -6.64
N SER A 49 -0.96 1.27 -5.45
CA SER A 49 -1.54 2.01 -4.32
C SER A 49 -0.57 3.00 -3.68
N LEU A 50 0.76 2.78 -3.77
CA LEU A 50 1.77 3.62 -3.13
C LEU A 50 2.46 4.61 -4.06
N SER A 51 2.53 4.33 -5.37
CA SER A 51 3.17 5.22 -6.35
C SER A 51 2.62 6.66 -6.36
N PRO A 52 1.31 6.92 -6.17
CA PRO A 52 0.79 8.29 -6.05
C PRO A 52 1.40 9.08 -4.89
N PHE A 53 1.95 8.39 -3.89
CA PHE A 53 2.54 8.97 -2.68
C PHE A 53 4.07 9.02 -2.72
N ALA A 54 4.70 8.81 -3.88
CA ALA A 54 6.16 8.76 -4.03
C ALA A 54 6.88 10.00 -3.46
N LYS A 55 6.28 11.20 -3.58
CA LYS A 55 6.84 12.43 -2.99
C LYS A 55 6.83 12.45 -1.46
N THR A 56 5.83 11.82 -0.85
CA THR A 56 5.70 11.69 0.62
C THR A 56 6.62 10.59 1.14
N ILE A 57 6.65 9.45 0.45
CA ILE A 57 7.43 8.27 0.83
C ILE A 57 8.93 8.53 0.66
N GLN A 58 9.32 9.20 -0.44
CA GLN A 58 10.70 9.36 -0.87
C GLN A 58 11.44 8.00 -0.82
N ASN A 59 12.52 7.89 -0.05
CA ASN A 59 13.24 6.63 0.19
C ASN A 59 13.17 6.21 1.67
N SER A 60 12.12 6.62 2.40
CA SER A 60 12.00 6.38 3.84
C SER A 60 11.17 5.12 4.13
N PRO A 61 11.75 4.08 4.77
CA PRO A 61 10.99 2.89 5.20
C PRO A 61 9.86 3.22 6.19
N ALA A 62 10.08 4.18 7.07
CA ALA A 62 9.06 4.62 8.03
C ALA A 62 7.87 5.29 7.30
N GLN A 63 8.13 6.21 6.37
CA GLN A 63 7.08 6.85 5.58
C GLN A 63 6.37 5.86 4.65
N LEU A 64 7.10 4.87 4.12
CA LEU A 64 6.50 3.79 3.34
C LEU A 64 5.50 2.99 4.17
N ALA A 65 5.90 2.51 5.35
CA ALA A 65 5.02 1.77 6.26
C ALA A 65 3.81 2.62 6.70
N HIS A 66 4.04 3.90 7.04
CA HIS A 66 2.98 4.81 7.45
C HIS A 66 1.98 5.10 6.32
N THR A 67 2.48 5.23 5.09
CA THR A 67 1.62 5.43 3.90
C THR A 67 0.82 4.18 3.59
N ALA A 68 1.40 2.99 3.71
CA ALA A 68 0.69 1.73 3.50
C ALA A 68 -0.45 1.52 4.52
N LEU A 69 -0.23 1.87 5.78
CA LEU A 69 -1.30 1.88 6.80
C LEU A 69 -2.38 2.91 6.47
N ALA A 70 -2.01 4.11 6.01
CA ALA A 70 -2.97 5.13 5.63
C ALA A 70 -3.83 4.72 4.42
N VAL A 71 -3.23 4.06 3.42
CA VAL A 71 -3.95 3.45 2.29
C VAL A 71 -4.93 2.39 2.79
N SER A 72 -4.48 1.50 3.70
CA SER A 72 -5.33 0.47 4.28
C SER A 72 -6.52 1.09 5.02
N LEU A 73 -6.28 2.09 5.88
CA LEU A 73 -7.33 2.81 6.61
C LEU A 73 -8.36 3.43 5.65
N LYS A 74 -7.90 4.09 4.59
CA LYS A 74 -8.77 4.71 3.59
C LYS A 74 -9.61 3.66 2.85
N GLN A 75 -9.03 2.53 2.49
CA GLN A 75 -9.74 1.45 1.81
C GLN A 75 -10.77 0.80 2.73
N SER A 76 -10.46 0.62 4.01
CA SER A 76 -11.40 0.12 5.03
C SER A 76 -12.56 1.10 5.24
N GLN A 77 -12.30 2.41 5.22
CA GLN A 77 -13.35 3.44 5.33
C GLN A 77 -14.30 3.38 4.13
N SER A 78 -13.73 3.30 2.92
CA SER A 78 -14.49 3.15 1.68
C SER A 78 -15.35 1.88 1.69
N THR A 79 -14.82 0.79 2.23
CA THR A 79 -15.54 -0.48 2.35
C THR A 79 -16.67 -0.41 3.37
N GLN A 80 -16.44 0.23 4.51
CA GLN A 80 -17.48 0.50 5.49
C GLN A 80 -18.61 1.34 4.89
N ASP A 81 -18.29 2.40 4.16
CA ASP A 81 -19.28 3.23 3.46
C ASP A 81 -20.07 2.45 2.42
N TYR A 82 -19.39 1.59 1.66
CA TYR A 82 -20.02 0.70 0.70
C TYR A 82 -21.03 -0.24 1.38
N LEU A 83 -20.62 -0.92 2.46
CA LEU A 83 -21.47 -1.86 3.19
C LEU A 83 -22.65 -1.15 3.86
N ASN A 84 -22.45 0.06 4.39
CA ASN A 84 -23.50 0.89 4.97
C ASN A 84 -24.58 1.25 3.93
N LYS A 85 -24.15 1.63 2.72
CA LYS A 85 -25.07 1.89 1.60
C LYS A 85 -25.79 0.60 1.19
N LEU A 86 -25.06 -0.51 1.08
CA LEU A 86 -25.61 -1.79 0.67
C LEU A 86 -26.67 -2.28 1.66
N LYS A 87 -26.44 -2.20 2.97
CA LYS A 87 -27.39 -2.63 4.02
C LYS A 87 -28.76 -1.94 3.93
N ARG A 88 -28.80 -0.73 3.37
CA ARG A 88 -30.04 0.06 3.16
C ARG A 88 -30.79 -0.30 1.88
N PHE A 89 -30.21 -1.15 1.03
CA PHE A 89 -30.86 -1.59 -0.20
C PHE A 89 -32.11 -2.43 0.12
N LYS A 90 -33.24 -2.06 -0.50
CA LYS A 90 -34.54 -2.69 -0.24
C LYS A 90 -34.60 -4.14 -0.74
N GLY A 91 -33.85 -4.48 -1.78
CA GLY A 91 -33.84 -5.83 -2.40
C GLY A 91 -33.02 -6.89 -1.67
N LEU A 92 -32.50 -6.60 -0.46
CA LEU A 92 -31.79 -7.60 0.34
C LEU A 92 -32.77 -8.53 1.06
N THR A 93 -32.48 -9.83 1.01
CA THR A 93 -33.09 -10.82 1.89
C THR A 93 -32.71 -10.53 3.37
N PRO A 94 -33.51 -11.00 4.34
CA PRO A 94 -33.15 -10.85 5.76
C PRO A 94 -31.77 -11.42 6.10
N ARG A 95 -31.41 -12.55 5.48
CA ARG A 95 -30.11 -13.21 5.66
C ARG A 95 -28.95 -12.35 5.14
N GLU A 96 -29.06 -11.80 3.92
CA GLU A 96 -28.04 -10.92 3.37
C GLU A 96 -27.88 -9.66 4.22
N ARG A 97 -29.00 -9.07 4.67
CA ARG A 97 -28.96 -7.88 5.54
C ARG A 97 -28.28 -8.17 6.88
N SER A 98 -28.49 -9.35 7.46
CA SER A 98 -27.80 -9.81 8.67
C SER A 98 -26.30 -9.95 8.41
N ALA A 99 -25.91 -10.71 7.38
CA ALA A 99 -24.51 -10.94 7.05
C ALA A 99 -23.73 -9.65 6.73
N ILE A 100 -24.38 -8.67 6.07
CA ILE A 100 -23.80 -7.34 5.86
C ILE A 100 -23.64 -6.60 7.21
N GLY A 101 -24.59 -6.77 8.13
CA GLY A 101 -24.51 -6.21 9.49
C GLY A 101 -23.31 -6.76 10.26
N ASP A 102 -23.15 -8.08 10.27
CA ASP A 102 -22.04 -8.76 10.95
C ASP A 102 -20.70 -8.33 10.33
N CYS A 103 -20.63 -8.27 8.99
CA CYS A 103 -19.43 -7.79 8.30
C CYS A 103 -19.10 -6.32 8.61
N LEU A 104 -20.12 -5.45 8.75
CA LEU A 104 -19.90 -4.04 9.09
C LEU A 104 -19.23 -3.86 10.45
N GLU A 105 -19.62 -4.66 11.45
CA GLU A 105 -19.00 -4.67 12.77
C GLU A 105 -17.52 -5.05 12.66
N ILE A 106 -17.23 -6.15 11.97
CA ILE A 106 -15.89 -6.66 11.72
C ILE A 106 -15.01 -5.64 10.97
N VAL A 107 -15.54 -4.96 9.93
CA VAL A 107 -14.81 -3.90 9.21
C VAL A 107 -14.58 -2.68 10.10
N SER A 108 -15.51 -2.35 11.01
CA SER A 108 -15.34 -1.27 11.99
C SER A 108 -14.22 -1.58 12.98
N ASP A 109 -14.09 -2.84 13.41
CA ASP A 109 -13.00 -3.29 14.26
C ASP A 109 -11.65 -3.24 13.54
N SER A 110 -11.59 -3.70 12.29
CA SER A 110 -10.40 -3.56 11.43
C SER A 110 -9.96 -2.09 11.33
N LEU A 111 -10.90 -1.17 11.05
CA LEU A 111 -10.65 0.28 11.02
C LEU A 111 -10.01 0.79 12.32
N GLY A 112 -10.58 0.39 13.46
CA GLY A 112 -10.04 0.72 14.78
C GLY A 112 -8.62 0.22 14.96
N ARG A 113 -8.34 -1.03 14.57
CA ARG A 113 -7.02 -1.66 14.67
C ARG A 113 -5.98 -1.01 13.76
N VAL A 114 -6.33 -0.69 12.52
CA VAL A 114 -5.43 0.04 11.59
C VAL A 114 -5.15 1.45 12.12
N SER A 115 -6.17 2.19 12.54
CA SER A 115 -6.02 3.53 13.12
C SER A 115 -5.07 3.53 14.31
N LYS A 116 -5.24 2.55 15.18
CA LYS A 116 -4.38 2.43 16.33
C LYS A 116 -2.94 2.01 15.95
N SER A 117 -2.76 1.16 14.94
CA SER A 117 -1.44 0.80 14.39
C SER A 117 -0.68 2.03 13.89
N MET A 118 -1.37 2.98 13.24
CA MET A 118 -0.76 4.25 12.83
C MET A 118 -0.27 5.08 14.01
N LYS A 119 -1.01 5.11 15.12
CA LYS A 119 -0.60 5.84 16.34
C LYS A 119 0.67 5.23 16.94
N GLU A 120 0.74 3.91 17.05
CA GLU A 120 1.93 3.20 17.54
C GLU A 120 3.14 3.41 16.62
N LEU A 121 2.95 3.35 15.29
CA LEU A 121 4.04 3.55 14.34
C LEU A 121 4.62 4.97 14.43
N LYS A 122 3.79 5.99 14.70
CA LYS A 122 4.26 7.36 14.95
C LYS A 122 5.10 7.45 16.22
N ASN A 123 4.82 6.64 17.23
CA ASN A 123 5.61 6.58 18.45
C ASN A 123 6.97 5.89 18.21
N CYS A 124 7.05 4.93 17.28
CA CYS A 124 8.31 4.30 16.87
C CYS A 124 9.35 5.32 16.37
N GLU A 125 8.94 6.39 15.68
CA GLU A 125 9.88 7.41 15.14
C GLU A 125 10.64 8.16 16.24
N ARG A 126 10.10 8.19 17.46
CA ARG A 126 10.68 8.88 18.62
C ARG A 126 11.33 7.91 19.62
N ALA A 127 11.08 6.62 19.46
CA ALA A 127 11.52 5.57 20.35
C ALA A 127 12.82 4.92 19.86
N LYS A 128 13.57 4.31 20.79
CA LYS A 128 14.78 3.54 20.50
C LYS A 128 14.81 2.27 21.35
N GLY A 129 15.57 1.27 20.89
CA GLY A 129 15.77 0.02 21.62
C GLY A 129 14.46 -0.65 22.03
N GLN A 130 14.31 -0.98 23.31
CA GLN A 130 13.14 -1.70 23.82
C GLN A 130 11.82 -0.93 23.63
N GLN A 131 11.83 0.41 23.71
CA GLN A 131 10.61 1.18 23.47
C GLN A 131 10.18 1.12 21.99
N PHE A 132 11.14 1.14 21.06
CA PHE A 132 10.84 0.96 19.64
C PHE A 132 10.20 -0.42 19.42
N LEU A 133 10.80 -1.47 19.96
CA LEU A 133 10.29 -2.85 19.84
C LEU A 133 8.88 -2.98 20.42
N TRP A 134 8.61 -2.37 21.58
CA TRP A 134 7.29 -2.39 22.20
C TRP A 134 6.21 -1.77 21.29
N HIS A 135 6.46 -0.56 20.78
CA HIS A 135 5.54 0.09 19.85
C HIS A 135 5.40 -0.72 18.56
N MET A 136 6.50 -1.21 17.99
CA MET A 136 6.48 -1.97 16.74
C MET A 136 5.68 -3.27 16.87
N ASN A 137 5.83 -3.99 17.99
CA ASN A 137 5.04 -5.20 18.27
C ASN A 137 3.54 -4.90 18.34
N ASN A 138 3.15 -3.74 18.90
CA ASN A 138 1.74 -3.31 18.89
C ASN A 138 1.25 -3.02 17.46
N VAL A 139 2.05 -2.34 16.63
CA VAL A 139 1.72 -2.12 15.21
C VAL A 139 1.47 -3.46 14.51
N GLN A 140 2.40 -4.40 14.62
CA GLN A 140 2.31 -5.71 13.97
C GLN A 140 1.09 -6.51 14.45
N THR A 141 0.84 -6.51 15.77
CA THR A 141 -0.32 -7.18 16.37
C THR A 141 -1.61 -6.62 15.82
N TRP A 142 -1.75 -5.29 15.83
CA TRP A 142 -3.01 -4.64 15.45
C TRP A 142 -3.28 -4.73 13.96
N VAL A 143 -2.27 -4.57 13.09
CA VAL A 143 -2.44 -4.81 11.65
C VAL A 143 -2.77 -6.27 11.33
N SER A 144 -2.11 -7.23 11.99
CA SER A 144 -2.41 -8.67 11.79
C SER A 144 -3.83 -9.02 12.23
N SER A 145 -4.29 -8.37 13.30
CA SER A 145 -5.64 -8.52 13.82
C SER A 145 -6.66 -7.88 12.87
N ALA A 146 -6.36 -6.73 12.27
CA ALA A 146 -7.20 -6.11 11.23
C ALA A 146 -7.35 -7.03 10.02
N LEU A 147 -6.25 -7.63 9.55
CA LEU A 147 -6.29 -8.58 8.43
C LEU A 147 -7.14 -9.83 8.74
N THR A 148 -7.06 -10.32 9.98
CA THR A 148 -7.88 -11.46 10.45
C THR A 148 -9.37 -11.12 10.44
N ASP A 149 -9.75 -9.92 10.91
CA ASP A 149 -11.13 -9.44 10.85
C ASP A 149 -11.63 -9.43 9.40
N GLU A 150 -10.86 -8.85 8.49
CA GLU A 150 -11.24 -8.75 7.08
C GLU A 150 -11.48 -10.14 6.46
N ASN A 151 -10.61 -11.12 6.75
CA ASN A 151 -10.83 -12.50 6.33
C ASN A 151 -12.08 -13.13 6.96
N THR A 152 -12.35 -12.85 8.24
CA THR A 152 -13.53 -13.33 8.96
C THR A 152 -14.84 -12.83 8.32
N CYS A 153 -14.89 -11.56 7.87
CA CYS A 153 -16.06 -11.10 7.13
C CYS A 153 -16.27 -11.92 5.85
N THR A 154 -15.20 -12.23 5.10
CA THR A 154 -15.32 -13.05 3.88
C THR A 154 -15.93 -14.42 4.16
N ASP A 155 -15.54 -15.03 5.28
CA ASP A 155 -16.02 -16.35 5.73
C ASP A 155 -17.48 -16.32 6.18
N GLY A 156 -17.93 -15.20 6.75
CA GLY A 156 -19.34 -14.96 7.10
C GLY A 156 -20.30 -15.02 5.90
N PHE A 157 -19.78 -14.87 4.68
CA PHE A 157 -20.53 -15.06 3.44
C PHE A 157 -20.38 -16.47 2.83
N GLY A 158 -19.81 -17.43 3.57
CA GLY A 158 -19.67 -18.83 3.16
C GLY A 158 -21.00 -19.60 3.05
N GLY A 159 -21.00 -20.67 2.25
CA GLY A 159 -22.13 -21.61 2.10
C GLY A 159 -22.96 -21.46 0.82
N ARG A 160 -23.55 -22.58 0.37
CA ARG A 160 -24.31 -22.71 -0.89
C ARG A 160 -25.67 -21.98 -0.89
N VAL A 161 -26.16 -21.59 0.28
CA VAL A 161 -27.49 -20.96 0.46
C VAL A 161 -27.46 -19.46 0.14
N MET A 162 -26.28 -18.88 -0.06
CA MET A 162 -26.10 -17.44 -0.29
C MET A 162 -25.34 -17.18 -1.59
N GLU A 163 -25.59 -17.95 -2.64
CA GLU A 163 -25.09 -17.66 -3.98
C GLU A 163 -25.88 -16.49 -4.58
N SER A 164 -25.47 -15.26 -4.26
CA SER A 164 -26.07 -14.03 -4.78
C SER A 164 -25.01 -13.05 -5.25
N ARG A 165 -25.42 -12.13 -6.15
CA ARG A 165 -24.57 -11.02 -6.59
C ARG A 165 -24.09 -10.15 -5.42
N ILE A 166 -24.87 -10.10 -4.33
CA ILE A 166 -24.53 -9.39 -3.10
C ILE A 166 -23.31 -10.02 -2.43
N LYS A 167 -23.30 -11.36 -2.27
CA LYS A 167 -22.13 -12.09 -1.74
C LYS A 167 -20.88 -11.80 -2.57
N THR A 168 -20.95 -11.92 -3.89
CA THR A 168 -19.79 -11.68 -4.77
C THR A 168 -19.27 -10.25 -4.60
N SER A 169 -20.17 -9.27 -4.56
CA SER A 169 -19.81 -7.87 -4.44
C SER A 169 -19.19 -7.54 -3.08
N VAL A 170 -19.74 -8.07 -1.98
CA VAL A 170 -19.16 -7.87 -0.64
C VAL A 170 -17.79 -8.52 -0.55
N ARG A 171 -17.64 -9.79 -0.98
CA ARG A 171 -16.34 -10.48 -0.95
C ARG A 171 -15.26 -9.75 -1.75
N ALA A 172 -15.61 -9.13 -2.88
CA ALA A 172 -14.68 -8.33 -3.65
C ALA A 172 -14.19 -7.08 -2.88
N GLN A 173 -15.09 -6.37 -2.21
CA GLN A 173 -14.72 -5.22 -1.38
C GLN A 173 -13.84 -5.62 -0.20
N ILE A 174 -14.16 -6.74 0.44
CA ILE A 174 -13.39 -7.25 1.58
C ILE A 174 -12.02 -7.79 1.16
N ALA A 175 -11.94 -8.48 0.01
CA ALA A 175 -10.67 -8.87 -0.56
C ALA A 175 -9.80 -7.64 -0.86
N SER A 176 -10.39 -6.55 -1.37
CA SER A 176 -9.65 -5.33 -1.66
C SER A 176 -8.99 -4.72 -0.41
N ILE A 177 -9.70 -4.65 0.73
CA ILE A 177 -9.09 -4.19 2.00
C ILE A 177 -8.04 -5.17 2.52
N ALA A 178 -8.34 -6.48 2.53
CA ALA A 178 -7.42 -7.51 3.01
C ALA A 178 -6.09 -7.52 2.26
N GLN A 179 -6.13 -7.27 0.95
CA GLN A 179 -4.91 -7.23 0.13
C GLN A 179 -4.02 -6.03 0.46
N VAL A 180 -4.59 -4.83 0.62
CA VAL A 180 -3.80 -3.64 1.00
C VAL A 180 -3.31 -3.72 2.45
N THR A 181 -4.12 -4.24 3.37
CA THR A 181 -3.73 -4.48 4.77
C THR A 181 -2.62 -5.52 4.86
N SER A 182 -2.68 -6.60 4.06
CA SER A 182 -1.61 -7.60 3.97
C SER A 182 -0.30 -7.02 3.47
N ASN A 183 -0.34 -6.17 2.44
CA ASN A 183 0.85 -5.46 1.97
C ASN A 183 1.39 -4.49 3.04
N ALA A 184 0.52 -3.77 3.74
CA ALA A 184 0.93 -2.88 4.83
C ALA A 184 1.62 -3.64 5.96
N LEU A 185 1.10 -4.80 6.36
CA LEU A 185 1.74 -5.68 7.35
C LEU A 185 3.15 -6.09 6.92
N ALA A 186 3.31 -6.51 5.67
CA ALA A 186 4.61 -6.91 5.13
C ALA A 186 5.61 -5.74 5.14
N LEU A 187 5.17 -4.53 4.76
CA LEU A 187 6.02 -3.34 4.78
C LEU A 187 6.38 -2.89 6.21
N VAL A 188 5.45 -3.01 7.16
CA VAL A 188 5.73 -2.80 8.60
C VAL A 188 6.78 -3.80 9.09
N ASN A 189 6.64 -5.08 8.75
CA ASN A 189 7.63 -6.11 9.12
C ASN A 189 9.01 -5.83 8.52
N ASN A 190 9.07 -5.41 7.25
CA ASN A 190 10.32 -5.03 6.60
C ASN A 190 10.95 -3.79 7.25
N TYR A 191 10.14 -2.85 7.75
CA TYR A 191 10.62 -1.70 8.51
C TYR A 191 11.18 -2.12 9.87
N ALA A 192 10.49 -3.02 10.58
CA ALA A 192 10.93 -3.54 11.87
C ALA A 192 12.30 -4.22 11.80
N GLN A 193 12.59 -4.99 10.74
CA GLN A 193 13.86 -5.70 10.56
C GLN A 193 15.08 -4.78 10.35
N LYS A 194 14.88 -3.49 10.11
CA LYS A 194 15.96 -2.52 9.91
C LYS A 194 16.44 -1.88 11.23
N HIS A 195 15.85 -2.27 12.37
CA HIS A 195 16.14 -1.79 13.72
C HIS A 195 16.38 -2.96 14.67
#